data_AF-A0A3D4B6P6-F1
#
_entry.id   AF-A0A3D4B6P6-F1
#
_cell.length_a   1.000
_cell.length_b   1.000
_cell.length_c   1.000
_cell.angle_alpha   90.00
_cell.angle_beta   90.00
_cell.angle_gamma   90.00
#
_symmetry.space_group_name_H-M   'P 1'
#
loop_
_entity.id
_entity.type
_entity.pdbx_description
1 polymer ?
#
loop_
_entity_poly.entity_id
_entity_poly.type
_entity_poly.pdbx_seq_one_letter_code
_entity_poly.pdbx_strand_id
1 'polypeptide(L)'
;HAGRWRTEHEWPLARTQPTPYYFHRDGGLNTAMPDEDSSPLQYMYDPEHPIPTLGGNHCGIMDLPSYEAKLDPLWHRYLEPVPRLQNIVALGPMHQKESPDVFGAEPPYPLLADRADVLVFQTAPLAEAIEVTGAAVVTLWISSSATDTDFTAKLIDVHPPNEDYTDGYHMNLVDSIIRTRYRDSWEEETLMTPGEVYRVLIQLPPTSNLFT
;
A
#
# COMPACT_ATOMS: atom_id res chain seq x y z
N HIS A 1 2.03 -1.29 15.23
CA HIS A 1 2.91 -0.98 16.37
C HIS A 1 2.52 -1.86 17.55
N ALA A 2 3.43 -2.64 18.14
CA ALA A 2 3.13 -3.52 19.28
C ALA A 2 2.85 -2.80 20.63
N GLY A 3 2.46 -1.51 20.58
CA GLY A 3 2.14 -0.70 21.75
C GLY A 3 3.27 -0.41 22.75
N ARG A 4 4.52 -0.81 22.45
CA ARG A 4 5.67 -0.65 23.35
C ARG A 4 6.94 -0.24 22.61
N TRP A 5 7.76 0.56 23.27
CA TRP A 5 9.13 0.82 22.82
C TRP A 5 9.99 -0.42 22.97
N ARG A 6 10.89 -0.61 22.02
CA ARG A 6 11.88 -1.68 22.02
C ARG A 6 13.26 -1.09 21.80
N THR A 7 14.20 -1.50 22.65
CA THR A 7 15.59 -1.07 22.56
C THR A 7 16.39 -2.15 21.84
N GLU A 8 17.14 -1.74 20.82
CA GLU A 8 18.02 -2.61 20.05
C GLU A 8 19.36 -1.88 19.86
N HIS A 9 20.44 -2.65 19.76
CA HIS A 9 21.80 -2.10 19.65
C HIS A 9 22.26 -1.93 18.19
N GLU A 10 21.46 -2.39 17.23
CA GLU A 10 21.81 -2.41 15.81
C GLU A 10 20.55 -2.37 14.93
N TRP A 11 20.72 -1.91 13.69
CA TRP A 11 19.68 -1.91 12.66
C TRP A 11 20.28 -2.09 11.26
N PRO A 12 19.78 -3.01 10.41
CA PRO A 12 18.79 -4.06 10.71
C PRO A 12 19.27 -5.01 11.84
N LEU A 13 18.36 -5.77 12.45
CA LEU A 13 18.74 -6.70 13.53
C LEU A 13 19.61 -7.83 12.95
N ALA A 14 20.77 -8.12 13.54
CA ALA A 14 21.62 -9.21 13.04
C ALA A 14 20.95 -10.59 13.16
N ARG A 15 19.97 -10.71 14.06
CA ARG A 15 19.13 -11.90 14.24
C ARG A 15 17.91 -11.97 13.33
N THR A 16 17.72 -11.01 12.42
CA THR A 16 16.63 -11.06 11.44
C THR A 16 16.80 -12.32 10.58
N GLN A 17 15.74 -13.13 10.50
CA GLN A 17 15.69 -14.32 9.66
C GLN A 17 14.79 -14.04 8.44
N PRO A 18 15.36 -13.89 7.23
CA PRO A 18 14.55 -13.73 6.02
C PRO A 18 13.67 -14.96 5.84
N THR A 19 12.35 -14.74 5.87
CA THR A 19 11.35 -15.81 5.75
C THR A 19 10.49 -15.54 4.52
N PRO A 20 10.57 -16.39 3.48
CA PRO A 20 9.76 -16.19 2.29
C PRO A 20 8.29 -16.53 2.60
N TYR A 21 7.41 -15.60 2.25
CA TYR A 21 5.98 -15.85 2.12
C TYR A 21 5.63 -15.82 0.64
N TYR A 22 4.85 -16.80 0.22
CA TYR A 22 4.44 -17.00 -1.17
C TYR A 22 2.96 -16.62 -1.34
N PHE A 23 2.67 -16.06 -2.50
CA PHE A 23 1.31 -15.76 -2.94
C PHE A 23 0.67 -17.01 -3.54
N HIS A 24 -0.47 -17.41 -3.00
CA HIS A 24 -1.22 -18.57 -3.49
C HIS A 24 -2.48 -18.12 -4.24
N ARG A 25 -2.86 -18.91 -5.24
CA ARG A 25 -3.99 -18.61 -6.14
C ARG A 25 -5.34 -18.46 -5.42
N ASP A 26 -5.50 -19.15 -4.30
CA ASP A 26 -6.69 -19.07 -3.44
C ASP A 26 -6.74 -17.81 -2.56
N GLY A 27 -5.77 -16.89 -2.72
CA GLY A 27 -5.61 -15.71 -1.88
C GLY A 27 -4.83 -15.99 -0.59
N GLY A 28 -4.23 -17.18 -0.44
CA GLY A 28 -3.38 -17.50 0.69
C GLY A 28 -2.03 -16.78 0.63
N LEU A 29 -1.54 -16.36 1.80
CA LEU A 29 -0.17 -15.91 2.02
C LEU A 29 0.47 -16.80 3.08
N ASN A 30 1.41 -17.65 2.72
CA ASN A 30 2.07 -18.55 3.68
C ASN A 30 3.47 -18.98 3.19
N THR A 31 4.19 -19.78 3.98
CA THR A 31 5.59 -20.16 3.69
C THR A 31 5.73 -21.42 2.83
N ALA A 32 4.64 -22.10 2.48
CA ALA A 32 4.68 -23.24 1.58
C ALA A 32 4.89 -22.74 0.15
N MET A 33 5.78 -23.38 -0.58
CA MET A 33 5.98 -23.03 -1.99
C MET A 33 4.71 -23.42 -2.78
N PRO A 34 4.22 -22.56 -3.69
CA PRO A 34 3.07 -22.89 -4.54
C PRO A 34 3.46 -23.99 -5.54
N ASP A 35 2.46 -24.74 -6.01
CA ASP A 35 2.64 -25.78 -7.01
C ASP A 35 3.17 -25.19 -8.35
N GLU A 36 4.05 -25.93 -9.03
CA GLU A 36 4.70 -25.49 -10.28
C GLU A 36 3.71 -25.15 -11.41
N ASP A 37 2.54 -25.79 -11.41
CA ASP A 37 1.48 -25.62 -12.43
C ASP A 37 0.44 -24.53 -12.06
N SER A 38 0.74 -23.67 -11.09
CA SER A 38 -0.18 -22.60 -10.71
C SER A 38 -0.33 -21.57 -11.84
N SER A 39 -1.56 -21.44 -12.37
CA SER A 39 -1.84 -20.43 -13.41
C SER A 39 -1.80 -19.01 -12.81
N PRO A 40 -1.43 -17.98 -13.60
CA PRO A 40 -1.38 -16.61 -13.12
C PRO A 40 -2.77 -16.10 -12.67
N LEU A 41 -2.75 -15.18 -11.70
CA LEU A 41 -3.90 -14.34 -11.38
C LEU A 41 -3.92 -13.12 -12.32
N GLN A 42 -5.12 -12.61 -12.58
CA GLN A 42 -5.34 -11.51 -13.51
C GLN A 42 -6.33 -10.52 -12.90
N TYR A 43 -6.10 -9.23 -13.16
CA TYR A 43 -7.02 -8.15 -12.86
C TYR A 43 -6.94 -7.13 -14.00
N MET A 44 -7.98 -6.31 -14.14
CA MET A 44 -8.01 -5.20 -15.09
C MET A 44 -7.78 -3.91 -14.32
N TYR A 45 -6.79 -3.12 -14.74
CA TYR A 45 -6.59 -1.78 -14.21
C TYR A 45 -7.17 -0.77 -15.19
N ASP A 46 -8.07 0.10 -14.70
CA ASP A 46 -8.66 1.19 -15.47
C ASP A 46 -8.08 2.54 -15.01
N PRO A 47 -7.24 3.22 -15.82
CA PRO A 47 -6.71 4.53 -15.48
C PRO A 47 -7.76 5.62 -15.30
N GLU A 48 -8.97 5.46 -15.84
CA GLU A 48 -10.07 6.41 -15.65
C GLU A 48 -10.74 6.23 -14.27
N HIS A 49 -10.56 5.08 -13.63
CA HIS A 49 -11.09 4.75 -12.30
C HIS A 49 -9.96 4.22 -11.38
N PRO A 50 -8.95 5.05 -11.07
CA PRO A 50 -7.78 4.61 -10.32
C PRO A 50 -8.15 4.21 -8.88
N ILE A 51 -7.30 3.39 -8.26
CA ILE A 51 -7.43 3.04 -6.85
C ILE A 51 -7.02 4.25 -6.00
N PRO A 52 -7.89 4.77 -5.11
CA PRO A 52 -7.54 5.91 -4.26
C PRO A 52 -6.40 5.59 -3.29
N THR A 53 -5.50 6.54 -3.08
CA THR A 53 -4.42 6.39 -2.10
C THR A 53 -4.96 6.58 -0.68
N LEU A 54 -4.93 5.50 0.11
CA LEU A 54 -5.38 5.48 1.51
C LEU A 54 -4.19 5.42 2.48
N GLY A 55 -3.76 6.58 2.99
CA GLY A 55 -2.66 6.62 3.95
C GLY A 55 -1.31 6.28 3.34
N GLY A 56 -0.42 5.75 4.17
CA GLY A 56 0.90 5.26 3.76
C GLY A 56 2.04 6.20 4.13
N ASN A 57 3.21 5.93 3.56
CA ASN A 57 4.47 6.63 3.83
C ASN A 57 4.61 7.93 3.03
N HIS A 58 3.54 8.70 2.95
CA HIS A 58 3.51 10.00 2.28
C HIS A 58 3.47 11.12 3.30
N CYS A 59 4.07 12.26 2.98
CA CYS A 59 3.99 13.46 3.79
C CYS A 59 3.80 14.67 2.88
N GLY A 60 2.93 15.58 3.29
CA GLY A 60 2.79 16.89 2.64
C GLY A 60 2.10 16.88 1.28
N ILE A 61 1.30 15.85 0.97
CA ILE A 61 0.40 15.89 -0.21
C ILE A 61 -0.80 16.75 0.17
N MET A 62 -0.70 18.04 -0.12
CA MET A 62 -1.65 19.07 0.32
C MET A 62 -2.16 19.90 -0.85
N ASP A 63 -3.38 20.40 -0.74
CA ASP A 63 -3.94 21.42 -1.62
C ASP A 63 -4.09 22.74 -0.85
N LEU A 64 -4.09 23.84 -1.59
CA LEU A 64 -4.51 25.14 -1.10
C LEU A 64 -5.95 25.40 -1.56
N PRO A 65 -6.95 25.12 -0.72
CA PRO A 65 -8.35 25.28 -1.11
C PRO A 65 -8.65 26.72 -1.55
N SER A 66 -9.37 26.84 -2.67
CA SER A 66 -9.87 28.11 -3.19
C SER A 66 -10.94 28.66 -2.24
N TYR A 67 -10.56 29.61 -1.40
CA TYR A 67 -11.45 30.21 -0.40
C TYR A 67 -12.27 31.40 -0.94
N GLU A 68 -12.29 31.58 -2.27
CA GLU A 68 -12.80 32.78 -2.95
C GLU A 68 -14.27 33.12 -2.63
N ALA A 69 -15.06 32.15 -2.17
CA ALA A 69 -16.46 32.36 -1.82
C ALA A 69 -16.75 32.69 -0.34
N LYS A 70 -15.77 32.63 0.58
CA LYS A 70 -16.03 32.69 2.03
C LYS A 70 -15.23 33.75 2.82
N LEU A 71 -14.25 34.42 2.22
CA LEU A 71 -13.42 35.42 2.91
C LEU A 71 -13.46 36.76 2.18
N ASP A 72 -13.60 37.84 2.93
CA ASP A 72 -13.52 39.20 2.39
C ASP A 72 -12.11 39.45 1.78
N PRO A 73 -12.02 40.05 0.58
CA PRO A 73 -10.75 40.24 -0.15
C PRO A 73 -9.66 41.02 0.62
N LEU A 74 -10.04 41.88 1.58
CA LEU A 74 -9.10 42.63 2.42
C LEU A 74 -8.33 41.71 3.37
N TRP A 75 -8.94 40.62 3.84
CA TRP A 75 -8.34 39.69 4.79
C TRP A 75 -7.48 38.63 4.11
N HIS A 76 -7.71 38.34 2.83
CA HIS A 76 -6.94 37.37 2.05
C HIS A 76 -5.43 37.65 2.03
N ARG A 77 -5.01 38.93 2.03
CA ARG A 77 -3.59 39.33 2.05
C ARG A 77 -2.89 39.17 3.41
N TYR A 78 -3.65 38.95 4.49
CA TYR A 78 -3.13 38.85 5.85
C TYR A 78 -3.14 37.43 6.41
N LEU A 79 -3.73 36.47 5.70
CA LEU A 79 -3.67 35.06 6.06
C LEU A 79 -2.45 34.41 5.42
N GLU A 80 -1.55 33.90 6.26
CA GLU A 80 -0.43 33.08 5.80
C GLU A 80 -0.94 31.86 5.00
N PRO A 81 -0.25 31.45 3.92
CA PRO A 81 -0.71 30.36 3.05
C PRO A 81 -0.59 28.98 3.71
N VAL A 82 0.40 28.78 4.58
CA VAL A 82 0.68 27.45 5.19
C VAL A 82 -0.45 26.96 6.11
N PRO A 83 -1.01 27.76 7.04
CA PRO A 83 -2.16 27.36 7.86
C PRO A 83 -3.43 27.01 7.07
N ARG A 84 -3.48 27.35 5.78
CA ARG A 84 -4.64 27.11 4.91
C ARG A 84 -4.55 25.78 4.15
N LEU A 85 -3.39 25.13 4.17
CA LEU A 85 -3.20 23.86 3.47
C LEU A 85 -4.05 22.76 4.10
N GLN A 86 -4.63 21.93 3.25
CA GLN A 86 -5.38 20.74 3.67
C GLN A 86 -4.74 19.51 3.03
N ASN A 87 -4.61 18.43 3.79
CA ASN A 87 -4.12 17.17 3.25
C ASN A 87 -5.13 16.63 2.23
N ILE A 88 -4.65 16.31 1.03
CA ILE A 88 -5.42 15.60 0.01
C ILE A 88 -5.47 14.11 0.35
N VAL A 89 -4.36 13.60 0.89
CA VAL A 89 -4.21 12.20 1.31
C VAL A 89 -3.96 12.19 2.82
N ALA A 90 -4.77 11.45 3.55
CA ALA A 90 -4.57 11.25 4.98
C ALA A 90 -3.19 10.62 5.26
N LEU A 91 -2.59 10.95 6.40
CA LEU A 91 -1.22 10.52 6.73
C LEU A 91 -1.25 9.25 7.59
N GLY A 92 -0.26 8.38 7.39
CA GLY A 92 0.00 7.26 8.28
C GLY A 92 -0.89 6.02 8.04
N PRO A 93 -1.09 5.18 9.08
CA PRO A 93 -1.62 3.83 8.95
C PRO A 93 -3.15 3.79 8.87
N MET A 94 -3.69 4.37 7.79
CA MET A 94 -5.12 4.48 7.55
C MET A 94 -5.77 3.14 7.23
N HIS A 95 -7.06 3.01 7.62
CA HIS A 95 -7.90 1.90 7.21
C HIS A 95 -7.96 1.86 5.69
N GLN A 96 -7.71 0.68 5.08
CA GLN A 96 -7.79 0.50 3.64
C GLN A 96 -9.24 0.38 3.12
N LYS A 97 -10.13 1.23 3.63
CA LYS A 97 -11.53 1.37 3.19
C LYS A 97 -11.73 2.77 2.66
N GLU A 98 -12.27 2.87 1.45
CA GLU A 98 -12.59 4.15 0.85
C GLU A 98 -13.64 4.91 1.67
N SER A 99 -13.71 6.23 1.49
CA SER A 99 -14.74 7.06 2.12
C SER A 99 -14.97 8.33 1.29
N PRO A 100 -16.06 9.09 1.54
CA PRO A 100 -16.29 10.38 0.88
C PRO A 100 -15.18 11.42 1.09
N ASP A 101 -14.37 11.25 2.14
CA ASP A 101 -13.29 12.18 2.48
C ASP A 101 -11.97 11.85 1.77
N VAL A 102 -11.91 10.74 1.04
CA VAL A 102 -10.73 10.30 0.30
C VAL A 102 -10.74 10.91 -1.09
N PHE A 103 -9.68 11.62 -1.44
CA PHE A 103 -9.51 12.16 -2.79
C PHE A 103 -9.49 11.05 -3.85
N GLY A 104 -10.35 11.19 -4.86
CA GLY A 104 -10.48 10.23 -5.96
C GLY A 104 -11.34 8.99 -5.65
N ALA A 105 -11.87 8.87 -4.42
CA ALA A 105 -12.80 7.79 -4.09
C ALA A 105 -14.23 8.12 -4.52
N GLU A 106 -14.94 7.11 -5.01
CA GLU A 106 -16.33 7.23 -5.44
C GLU A 106 -17.20 6.17 -4.74
N PRO A 107 -18.50 6.43 -4.55
CA PRO A 107 -19.41 5.41 -4.05
C PRO A 107 -19.32 4.14 -4.91
N PRO A 108 -19.32 2.93 -4.31
CA PRO A 108 -19.86 2.62 -2.98
C PRO A 108 -18.85 2.64 -1.83
N TYR A 109 -17.63 3.16 -2.04
CA TYR A 109 -16.56 3.21 -1.03
C TYR A 109 -16.20 1.83 -0.45
N PRO A 110 -15.77 0.88 -1.29
CA PRO A 110 -15.44 -0.46 -0.85
C PRO A 110 -14.19 -0.48 0.04
N LEU A 111 -14.02 -1.59 0.76
CA LEU A 111 -12.70 -1.97 1.23
C LEU A 111 -11.81 -2.22 0.01
N LEU A 112 -10.55 -1.78 0.00
CA LEU A 112 -9.66 -2.02 -1.14
C LEU A 112 -9.50 -3.52 -1.43
N ALA A 113 -9.61 -4.37 -0.40
CA ALA A 113 -9.58 -5.82 -0.55
C ALA A 113 -10.80 -6.41 -1.29
N ASP A 114 -11.90 -5.65 -1.39
CA ASP A 114 -13.12 -6.07 -2.10
C ASP A 114 -13.15 -5.57 -3.56
N ARG A 115 -12.16 -4.77 -3.98
CA ARG A 115 -12.11 -4.26 -5.35
C ARG A 115 -11.58 -5.33 -6.32
N ALA A 116 -12.17 -5.38 -7.52
CA ALA A 116 -11.79 -6.35 -8.55
C ALA A 116 -10.43 -6.06 -9.21
N ASP A 117 -9.92 -4.83 -9.07
CA ASP A 117 -8.62 -4.38 -9.59
C ASP A 117 -7.49 -4.47 -8.54
N VAL A 118 -7.74 -5.14 -7.41
CA VAL A 118 -6.77 -5.38 -6.33
C VAL A 118 -6.62 -6.88 -6.08
N LEU A 119 -5.40 -7.39 -6.15
CA LEU A 119 -5.09 -8.75 -5.72
C LEU A 119 -4.77 -8.77 -4.22
N VAL A 120 -5.44 -9.63 -3.48
CA VAL A 120 -5.30 -9.76 -2.03
C VAL A 120 -4.74 -11.13 -1.68
N PHE A 121 -3.72 -11.13 -0.82
CA PHE A 121 -3.15 -12.35 -0.26
C PHE A 121 -3.07 -12.20 1.26
N GLN A 122 -3.66 -13.14 1.98
CA GLN A 122 -3.80 -13.08 3.43
C GLN A 122 -3.40 -14.40 4.07
N THR A 123 -2.77 -14.34 5.24
CA THR A 123 -2.55 -15.53 6.06
C THR A 123 -3.89 -16.04 6.58
N ALA A 124 -3.92 -17.30 7.03
CA ALA A 124 -4.93 -17.69 8.00
C ALA A 124 -4.80 -16.81 9.27
N PRO A 125 -5.85 -16.71 10.11
CA PRO A 125 -5.73 -16.11 11.43
C PRO A 125 -4.52 -16.69 12.17
N LEU A 126 -3.68 -15.81 12.69
CA LEU A 126 -2.41 -16.21 13.29
C LEU A 126 -2.67 -17.01 14.56
N ALA A 127 -2.08 -18.21 14.65
CA ALA A 127 -2.16 -19.02 15.87
C ALA A 127 -1.23 -18.47 16.97
N GLU A 128 -0.15 -17.81 16.56
CA GLU A 128 0.84 -17.19 17.43
C GLU A 128 1.25 -15.84 16.85
N ALA A 129 1.65 -14.92 17.72
CA ALA A 129 2.06 -13.60 17.28
C ALA A 129 3.32 -13.67 16.41
N ILE A 130 3.31 -13.01 15.26
CA ILE A 130 4.44 -12.98 14.32
C ILE A 130 5.06 -11.59 14.34
N GLU A 131 6.37 -11.55 14.59
CA GLU A 131 7.13 -10.31 14.52
C GLU A 131 7.72 -10.12 13.12
N VAL A 132 7.51 -8.93 12.55
CA VAL A 132 8.18 -8.47 11.33
C VAL A 132 8.94 -7.20 11.66
N THR A 133 10.25 -7.32 11.76
CA THR A 133 11.17 -6.21 12.01
C THR A 133 12.27 -6.17 10.94
N GLY A 134 12.25 -5.12 10.13
CA GLY A 134 13.12 -4.92 8.98
C GLY A 134 12.35 -4.52 7.72
N ALA A 135 13.03 -4.56 6.58
CA ALA A 135 12.41 -4.30 5.28
C ALA A 135 11.85 -5.59 4.66
N ALA A 136 10.73 -5.47 3.97
CA ALA A 136 10.17 -6.51 3.14
C ALA A 136 10.42 -6.19 1.66
N VAL A 137 10.63 -7.22 0.86
CA VAL A 137 10.76 -7.10 -0.61
C VAL A 137 9.73 -7.98 -1.25
N VAL A 138 8.86 -7.38 -2.05
CA VAL A 138 7.88 -8.11 -2.83
C VAL A 138 8.49 -8.43 -4.19
N THR A 139 8.62 -9.72 -4.51
CA THR A 139 9.09 -10.19 -5.81
C THR A 139 7.89 -10.67 -6.60
N LEU A 140 7.65 -10.06 -7.76
CA LEU A 140 6.56 -10.45 -8.65
C LEU A 140 7.11 -10.88 -10.01
N TRP A 141 6.42 -11.83 -10.62
CA TRP A 141 6.52 -12.15 -12.04
C TRP A 141 5.23 -11.66 -12.70
N ILE A 142 5.34 -10.57 -13.45
CA ILE A 142 4.20 -9.83 -14.00
C ILE A 142 4.16 -9.96 -15.52
N SER A 143 2.98 -9.84 -16.09
CA SER A 143 2.75 -9.58 -17.50
C SER A 143 1.68 -8.51 -17.63
N SER A 144 1.74 -7.70 -18.67
CA SER A 144 0.77 -6.64 -18.93
C SER A 144 0.45 -6.58 -20.42
N SER A 145 -0.76 -6.14 -20.76
CA SER A 145 -1.13 -5.77 -22.13
C SER A 145 -0.58 -4.39 -22.51
N ALA A 146 -0.18 -3.57 -21.53
CA ALA A 146 0.44 -2.27 -21.75
C ALA A 146 1.96 -2.40 -21.89
N THR A 147 2.58 -1.43 -22.56
CA THR A 147 4.04 -1.32 -22.69
C THR A 147 4.71 -0.72 -21.45
N ASP A 148 3.92 -0.15 -20.55
CA ASP A 148 4.35 0.33 -19.23
C ASP A 148 3.14 0.45 -18.31
N THR A 149 3.36 0.22 -17.02
CA THR A 149 2.37 0.33 -15.94
C THR A 149 3.08 0.44 -14.60
N ASP A 150 2.32 0.64 -13.53
CA ASP A 150 2.84 0.69 -12.17
C ASP A 150 2.28 -0.48 -11.34
N PHE A 151 3.12 -1.12 -10.52
CA PHE A 151 2.68 -2.11 -9.54
C PHE A 151 2.93 -1.55 -8.13
N THR A 152 1.87 -1.52 -7.32
CA THR A 152 1.94 -1.13 -5.91
C THR A 152 1.87 -2.38 -5.03
N ALA A 153 2.63 -2.42 -3.95
CA ALA A 153 2.51 -3.45 -2.92
C ALA A 153 2.31 -2.79 -1.55
N LYS A 154 1.42 -3.38 -0.74
CA LYS A 154 1.09 -2.92 0.61
C LYS A 154 1.22 -4.08 1.59
N LEU A 155 1.86 -3.85 2.72
CA LEU A 155 1.85 -4.77 3.87
C LEU A 155 0.79 -4.27 4.86
N ILE A 156 -0.25 -5.09 5.04
CA ILE A 156 -1.42 -4.74 5.86
C ILE A 156 -1.44 -5.61 7.12
N ASP A 157 -1.69 -4.99 8.26
CA ASP A 157 -2.07 -5.68 9.50
C ASP A 157 -3.60 -5.67 9.62
N VAL A 158 -4.23 -6.85 9.53
CA VAL A 158 -5.68 -7.00 9.53
C VAL A 158 -6.14 -7.28 10.96
N HIS A 159 -6.69 -6.26 11.60
CA HIS A 159 -7.29 -6.41 12.93
C HIS A 159 -8.74 -6.88 12.82
N PRO A 160 -9.15 -7.86 13.65
CA PRO A 160 -10.54 -8.28 13.71
C PRO A 160 -11.44 -7.18 14.29
N PRO A 161 -12.77 -7.30 14.10
CA PRO A 161 -13.75 -6.47 14.76
C PRO A 161 -13.51 -6.27 16.26
N ASN A 162 -13.62 -5.02 16.73
CA ASN A 162 -13.54 -4.64 18.13
C ASN A 162 -14.50 -3.48 18.45
N GLU A 163 -14.46 -2.95 19.67
CA GLU A 163 -15.37 -1.88 20.14
C GLU A 163 -15.22 -0.58 19.32
N ASP A 164 -13.99 -0.24 18.93
CA ASP A 164 -13.71 0.98 18.15
C ASP A 164 -13.95 0.76 16.64
N TYR A 165 -13.75 -0.46 16.15
CA TYR A 165 -13.83 -0.83 14.74
C TYR A 165 -14.68 -2.08 14.55
N THR A 166 -16.00 -1.93 14.41
CA THR A 166 -16.96 -3.04 14.32
C THR A 166 -16.80 -3.91 13.07
N ASP A 167 -16.19 -3.38 12.02
CA ASP A 167 -15.91 -4.11 10.77
C ASP A 167 -14.48 -4.68 10.73
N GLY A 168 -13.70 -4.47 11.81
CA GLY A 168 -12.25 -4.69 11.81
C GLY A 168 -11.49 -3.51 11.20
N TYR A 169 -10.16 -3.65 11.12
CA TYR A 169 -9.31 -2.58 10.63
C TYR A 169 -8.13 -3.13 9.81
N HIS A 170 -8.11 -2.81 8.53
CA HIS A 170 -7.04 -3.11 7.59
C HIS A 170 -6.00 -1.99 7.66
N MET A 171 -5.02 -2.14 8.54
CA MET A 171 -4.01 -1.12 8.82
C MET A 171 -2.88 -1.18 7.79
N ASN A 172 -2.71 -0.14 6.97
CA ASN A 172 -1.53 -0.04 6.11
C ASN A 172 -0.28 0.25 6.95
N LEU A 173 0.61 -0.74 7.08
CA LEU A 173 1.88 -0.55 7.78
C LEU A 173 2.88 0.19 6.90
N VAL A 174 3.09 -0.34 5.69
CA VAL A 174 4.05 0.18 4.73
C VAL A 174 3.62 -0.21 3.32
N ASP A 175 3.86 0.69 2.38
CA ASP A 175 3.63 0.47 0.96
C ASP A 175 4.70 1.14 0.09
N SER A 176 4.78 0.66 -1.15
CA SER A 176 5.70 1.17 -2.17
C SER A 176 5.17 0.83 -3.56
N ILE A 177 5.77 1.42 -4.58
CA ILE A 177 5.37 1.32 -5.98
C ILE A 177 6.61 1.13 -6.86
N ILE A 178 6.47 0.34 -7.92
CA ILE A 178 7.46 0.28 -9.00
C ILE A 178 6.80 0.63 -10.32
N ARG A 179 7.43 1.53 -11.06
CA ARG A 179 7.08 1.82 -12.45
C ARG A 179 7.87 0.91 -13.38
N THR A 180 7.18 0.13 -14.20
CA THR A 180 7.78 -1.04 -14.88
C THR A 180 8.86 -0.71 -15.89
N ARG A 181 8.86 0.49 -16.48
CA ARG A 181 9.97 0.94 -17.35
C ARG A 181 11.31 1.07 -16.62
N TYR A 182 11.31 1.20 -15.30
CA TYR A 182 12.52 1.31 -14.46
C TYR A 182 12.85 0.01 -13.71
N ARG A 183 12.21 -1.11 -14.07
CA ARG A 183 12.43 -2.41 -13.40
C ARG A 183 13.88 -2.89 -13.45
N ASP A 184 14.62 -2.53 -14.50
CA ASP A 184 15.99 -2.98 -14.78
C ASP A 184 17.04 -1.88 -14.42
N SER A 185 16.62 -0.61 -14.35
CA SER A 185 17.48 0.55 -14.06
C SER A 185 16.66 1.74 -13.57
N TRP A 186 17.20 2.50 -12.62
CA TRP A 186 16.63 3.78 -12.17
C TRP A 186 16.97 4.95 -13.10
N GLU A 187 17.93 4.76 -14.02
CA GLU A 187 18.41 5.81 -14.93
C GLU A 187 17.89 5.61 -16.36
N GLU A 188 17.69 4.36 -16.77
CA GLU A 188 17.37 4.00 -18.15
C GLU A 188 16.01 3.33 -18.24
N GLU A 189 15.16 3.87 -19.13
CA GLU A 189 13.82 3.36 -19.36
C GLU A 189 13.85 2.19 -20.36
N THR A 190 13.26 1.06 -19.99
CA THR A 190 13.04 -0.06 -20.92
C THR A 190 11.56 -0.45 -20.91
N LEU A 191 10.86 -0.24 -22.03
CA LEU A 191 9.46 -0.63 -22.15
C LEU A 191 9.26 -2.16 -22.08
N MET A 192 8.08 -2.57 -21.63
CA MET A 192 7.62 -3.96 -21.68
C MET A 192 7.11 -4.29 -23.07
N THR A 193 7.25 -5.56 -23.47
CA THR A 193 6.54 -6.14 -24.60
C THR A 193 5.24 -6.75 -24.07
N PRO A 194 4.07 -6.39 -24.63
CA PRO A 194 2.80 -6.92 -24.16
C PRO A 194 2.76 -8.45 -24.16
N GLY A 195 2.30 -9.05 -23.06
CA GLY A 195 2.21 -10.50 -22.90
C GLY A 195 3.48 -11.19 -22.39
N GLU A 196 4.65 -10.56 -22.49
CA GLU A 196 5.90 -11.11 -21.93
C GLU A 196 5.90 -11.03 -20.41
N VAL A 197 6.58 -11.98 -19.76
CA VAL A 197 6.69 -12.05 -18.30
C VAL A 197 7.99 -11.40 -17.84
N TYR A 198 7.88 -10.47 -16.90
CA TYR A 198 9.00 -9.74 -16.32
C TYR A 198 9.04 -9.93 -14.81
N ARG A 199 10.25 -10.03 -14.26
CA ARG A 199 10.45 -9.96 -12.82
C ARG A 199 10.53 -8.50 -12.39
N VAL A 200 9.78 -8.13 -11.35
CA VAL A 200 9.87 -6.82 -10.70
C VAL A 200 10.08 -6.98 -9.19
N LEU A 201 10.81 -6.04 -8.61
CA LEU A 201 11.09 -5.98 -7.18
C LEU A 201 10.52 -4.68 -6.61
N ILE A 202 9.64 -4.81 -5.63
CA ILE A 202 9.07 -3.68 -4.89
C ILE A 202 9.66 -3.72 -3.48
N GLN A 203 10.57 -2.78 -3.20
CA GLN A 203 11.15 -2.62 -1.87
C GLN A 203 10.18 -1.82 -0.99
N LEU A 204 9.68 -2.44 0.08
CA LEU A 204 8.86 -1.75 1.07
C LEU A 204 9.77 -1.06 2.10
N PRO A 205 9.39 0.13 2.60
CA PRO A 205 10.02 0.72 3.75
C PRO A 205 10.04 -0.25 4.93
N PRO A 206 11.03 -0.16 5.82
CA PRO A 206 11.11 -1.09 6.91
C PRO A 206 10.03 -0.82 7.96
N THR A 207 9.59 -1.88 8.61
CA THR A 207 8.63 -1.84 9.72
C THR A 207 9.18 -2.56 10.95
N SER A 208 8.53 -2.37 12.09
CA SER A 208 8.74 -3.17 13.29
C SER A 208 7.38 -3.39 13.94
N ASN A 209 6.68 -4.42 13.46
CA ASN A 209 5.32 -4.76 13.86
C ASN A 209 5.25 -6.15 14.49
N LEU A 210 4.33 -6.32 15.43
CA LEU A 210 3.92 -7.62 15.96
C LEU A 210 2.48 -7.83 15.52
N PHE A 211 2.26 -8.78 14.62
CA PHE A 211 0.94 -9.23 14.19
C PHE A 211 0.40 -10.21 15.22
N THR A 212 -0.86 -10.07 15.61
CA THR A 212 -1.48 -10.83 16.71
C THR A 212 -2.86 -11.33 16.36
#